data_AF-A0AAN6EHH9-F1
#
_entry.id   AF-A0AAN6EHH9-F1
#
_cell.length_a   1.000
_cell.length_b   1.000
_cell.length_c   1.000
_cell.angle_alpha   90.00
_cell.angle_beta   90.00
_cell.angle_gamma   90.00
#
_symmetry.space_group_name_H-M   'P 1'
#
loop_
_entity.id
_entity.type
_entity.pdbx_description
1 polymer ?
#
loop_
_entity_poly.entity_id
_entity_poly.type
_entity_poly.pdbx_seq_one_letter_code
_entity_poly.pdbx_strand_id
1 'polypeptide(L)'
;SNNIVYLCIADDKFGRRIPFAFLQDTIERFVAAFTEAEITTAQSMGLNSFARTLARQMDYFSRSPQDSIQNVRGEISQVKDVMVQNIERVLERNDRIEILIDKSNSLNNAAFAFRKRSTALKRKYWWRNQKLVALVVFAVVVFVYLLVASACGFPTLSKCRS
;
A
#
# COMPACT_ATOMS: atom_id res chain seq x y z
N SER A 1 17.39 -11.39 26.17
CA SER A 1 16.25 -10.46 26.22
C SER A 1 15.73 -10.28 24.80
N ASN A 2 14.44 -10.53 24.60
CA ASN A 2 13.77 -10.77 23.31
C ASN A 2 14.15 -9.79 22.19
N ASN A 3 14.86 -10.31 21.17
CA ASN A 3 15.35 -9.53 20.03
C ASN A 3 14.25 -9.33 18.96
N ILE A 4 13.13 -8.73 19.36
CA ILE A 4 11.99 -8.44 18.47
C ILE A 4 12.19 -7.04 17.89
N VAL A 5 12.18 -6.95 16.56
CA VAL A 5 12.29 -5.68 15.85
C VAL A 5 10.93 -5.27 15.33
N TYR A 6 10.51 -4.06 15.71
CA TYR A 6 9.29 -3.43 15.21
C TYR A 6 9.69 -2.35 14.21
N LEU A 7 9.20 -2.45 12.96
CA LEU A 7 9.51 -1.53 11.87
C LEU A 7 8.23 -1.16 11.13
N CYS A 8 8.07 0.12 10.81
CA CYS A 8 7.04 0.61 9.91
C CYS A 8 7.65 1.59 8.89
N ILE A 9 7.01 1.69 7.73
CA ILE A 9 7.37 2.65 6.67
C ILE A 9 6.12 3.48 6.38
N ALA A 10 6.27 4.81 6.36
CA ALA A 10 5.20 5.75 6.09
C ALA A 10 5.68 6.85 5.14
N ASP A 11 4.76 7.48 4.42
CA ASP A 11 5.05 8.68 3.63
C ASP A 11 5.43 9.85 4.55
N ASP A 12 6.29 10.75 4.07
CA ASP A 12 6.73 11.93 4.82
C ASP A 12 5.57 12.82 5.31
N LYS A 13 4.42 12.75 4.64
CA LYS A 13 3.18 13.48 4.98
C LYS A 13 2.63 13.13 6.36
N PHE A 14 2.87 11.91 6.86
CA PHE A 14 2.41 11.46 8.18
C PHE A 14 3.24 12.06 9.32
N GLY A 15 4.39 12.65 9.01
CA GLY A 15 5.38 13.06 9.99
C GLY A 15 5.86 11.88 10.84
N ARG A 16 6.55 12.18 11.94
CA ARG A 16 7.09 11.14 12.85
C ARG A 16 6.09 10.70 13.90
N ARG A 17 5.11 11.53 14.27
CA ARG A 17 4.23 11.22 15.40
C ARG A 17 3.30 10.04 15.12
N ILE A 18 2.79 9.92 13.89
CA ILE A 18 1.84 8.87 13.51
C ILE A 18 2.48 7.49 13.41
N PRO A 19 3.61 7.30 12.70
CA PRO A 19 4.24 5.99 12.61
C PRO A 19 4.72 5.47 13.98
N PHE A 20 5.21 6.35 14.84
CA PHE A 20 5.59 5.98 16.21
C PHE A 20 4.38 5.61 17.08
N ALA A 21 3.29 6.38 17.00
CA ALA A 21 2.04 6.03 17.70
C ALA A 21 1.52 4.66 17.27
N PHE A 22 1.58 4.37 15.96
CA PHE A 22 1.25 3.06 15.41
C PHE A 22 2.16 1.96 15.95
N LEU A 23 3.48 2.17 15.96
CA LEU A 23 4.43 1.19 16.48
C LEU A 23 4.19 0.90 17.96
N GLN A 24 3.94 1.93 18.76
CA GLN A 24 3.68 1.79 20.19
C GLN A 24 2.41 0.97 20.47
N ASP A 25 1.27 1.33 19.85
CA ASP A 25 0.03 0.56 19.97
C ASP A 25 0.22 -0.89 19.48
N THR A 26 1.00 -1.08 18.42
CA THR A 26 1.34 -2.39 17.88
C THR A 26 2.16 -3.23 18.86
N ILE A 27 3.16 -2.64 19.52
CA ILE A 27 4.01 -3.30 20.52
C ILE A 27 3.15 -3.74 21.70
N GLU A 28 2.33 -2.84 22.26
CA GLU A 28 1.45 -3.14 23.39
C GLU A 28 0.51 -4.32 23.08
N ARG A 29 -0.11 -4.30 21.91
CA ARG A 29 -0.99 -5.39 21.47
C ARG A 29 -0.25 -6.69 21.19
N PHE A 30 0.98 -6.62 20.68
CA PHE A 30 1.77 -7.80 20.39
C PHE A 30 2.18 -8.52 21.67
N VAL A 31 2.68 -7.76 22.66
CA VAL A 31 3.08 -8.30 23.97
C VAL A 31 1.85 -8.79 24.75
N ALA A 32 0.68 -8.18 24.57
CA ALA A 32 -0.57 -8.68 25.14
C ALA A 32 -1.10 -9.95 24.46
N ALA A 33 -0.78 -10.15 23.17
CA ALA A 33 -1.29 -11.27 22.39
C ALA A 33 -0.42 -12.53 22.47
N PHE A 34 0.87 -12.39 22.78
CA PHE A 34 1.82 -13.51 22.77
C PHE A 34 2.69 -13.52 24.02
N THR A 35 2.89 -14.72 24.55
CA THR A 35 3.83 -14.98 25.63
C THR A 35 5.27 -15.08 25.11
N GLU A 36 6.24 -14.87 25.99
CA GLU A 36 7.66 -15.02 25.66
C GLU A 36 8.00 -16.43 25.16
N ALA A 37 7.33 -17.46 25.68
CA ALA A 37 7.49 -18.84 25.23
C ALA A 37 7.01 -19.04 23.79
N GLU A 38 5.87 -18.45 23.40
CA GLU A 38 5.37 -18.50 22.03
C GLU A 38 6.27 -17.74 21.06
N ILE A 39 6.82 -16.59 21.48
CA ILE A 39 7.71 -15.78 20.64
C ILE A 39 9.04 -16.48 20.39
N THR A 40 9.64 -17.07 21.42
CA THR A 40 10.95 -17.74 21.32
C THR A 40 10.88 -19.06 20.55
N THR A 41 9.74 -19.75 20.58
CA THR A 41 9.52 -21.01 19.86
C THR A 41 8.85 -20.83 18.49
N ALA A 42 8.42 -19.60 18.16
CA ALA A 42 7.77 -19.31 16.90
C ALA A 42 8.68 -19.62 15.71
N GLN A 43 8.20 -20.50 14.84
CA GLN A 43 8.79 -20.69 13.51
C GLN A 43 8.45 -19.51 12.60
N SER A 44 9.08 -19.44 11.42
CA SER A 44 8.76 -18.45 10.39
C SER A 44 7.25 -18.40 10.14
N MET A 45 6.64 -17.23 10.26
CA MET A 45 5.18 -17.00 10.13
C MET A 45 4.31 -17.62 11.23
N GLY A 46 4.88 -18.17 12.31
CA GLY A 46 4.13 -18.78 13.42
C GLY A 46 3.18 -17.83 14.13
N LEU A 47 3.47 -16.52 14.09
CA LEU A 47 2.67 -15.46 14.73
C LEU A 47 1.80 -14.68 13.73
N ASN A 48 1.55 -15.24 12.53
CA ASN A 48 0.78 -14.56 11.47
C ASN A 48 -0.69 -14.30 11.84
N SER A 49 -1.19 -14.88 12.92
CA SER A 49 -2.50 -14.52 13.50
C SER A 49 -2.61 -13.02 13.82
N PHE A 50 -1.48 -12.38 14.14
CA PHE A 50 -1.37 -10.96 14.43
C PHE A 50 -1.45 -10.06 13.18
N ALA A 51 -1.28 -10.61 11.98
CA ALA A 51 -1.30 -9.82 10.74
C ALA A 51 -2.62 -9.06 10.54
N ARG A 52 -3.74 -9.63 11.02
CA ARG A 52 -5.05 -8.93 10.99
C ARG A 52 -5.08 -7.73 11.93
N THR A 53 -4.48 -7.85 13.12
CA THR A 53 -4.35 -6.75 14.08
C THR A 53 -3.46 -5.65 13.50
N LEU A 54 -2.32 -6.01 12.91
CA LEU A 54 -1.43 -5.08 12.20
C LEU A 54 -2.16 -4.30 11.09
N ALA A 55 -2.88 -5.01 10.22
CA ALA A 55 -3.61 -4.39 9.13
C ALA A 55 -4.69 -3.42 9.62
N ARG A 56 -5.41 -3.79 10.68
CA ARG A 56 -6.45 -2.95 11.29
C ARG A 56 -5.86 -1.67 11.88
N GLN A 57 -4.74 -1.79 12.61
CA GLN A 57 -4.09 -0.61 13.19
C GLN A 57 -3.49 0.27 12.10
N MET A 58 -2.87 -0.31 11.07
CA MET A 58 -2.33 0.45 9.95
C MET A 58 -3.41 1.29 9.27
N ASP A 59 -4.62 0.75 9.05
CA ASP A 59 -5.76 1.50 8.48
C ASP A 59 -6.24 2.62 9.43
N TYR A 60 -6.32 2.34 10.73
CA TYR A 60 -6.74 3.30 11.75
C TYR A 60 -5.84 4.53 11.81
N PHE A 61 -4.52 4.32 11.94
CA PHE A 61 -3.53 5.39 12.00
C PHE A 61 -3.35 6.11 10.64
N SER A 62 -3.68 5.46 9.53
CA SER A 62 -3.60 6.08 8.19
C SER A 62 -4.78 6.99 7.86
N ARG A 63 -5.98 6.75 8.42
CA ARG A 63 -7.21 7.48 8.06
C ARG A 63 -7.48 8.72 8.91
N SER A 64 -7.26 8.62 10.22
CA SER A 64 -7.51 9.73 11.16
C SER A 64 -6.29 9.98 12.05
N PRO A 65 -5.25 10.66 11.52
CA PRO A 65 -4.03 10.94 12.26
C PRO A 65 -4.25 11.72 13.56
N GLN A 66 -5.21 12.64 13.57
CA GLN A 66 -5.46 13.50 14.73
C GLN A 66 -6.14 12.73 15.87
N ASP A 67 -7.18 11.95 15.59
CA ASP A 67 -7.93 11.19 16.60
C ASP A 67 -7.12 10.02 17.16
N SER A 68 -6.30 9.38 16.32
CA SER A 68 -5.45 8.26 16.73
C SER A 68 -4.38 8.68 17.74
N ILE A 69 -3.76 9.85 17.57
CA ILE A 69 -2.80 10.39 18.55
C ILE A 69 -3.49 10.71 19.89
N GLN A 70 -4.73 11.16 19.89
CA GLN A 70 -5.48 11.50 21.11
C GLN A 70 -5.72 10.27 21.98
N ASN A 71 -5.95 9.12 21.35
CA ASN A 71 -6.25 7.87 22.05
C ASN A 71 -4.98 7.17 22.58
N VAL A 72 -3.79 7.46 22.02
CA VAL A 72 -2.50 6.91 22.48
C VAL A 72 -1.77 7.91 23.40
N ARG A 73 -2.51 8.80 24.07
CA ARG A 73 -1.95 9.83 24.97
C ARG A 73 -1.42 9.21 26.27
N GLY A 74 -0.11 9.03 26.31
CA GLY A 74 0.63 8.76 27.55
C GLY A 74 2.12 9.07 27.42
N GLU A 75 2.77 8.61 26.34
CA GLU A 75 4.25 8.59 26.30
C GLU A 75 4.89 9.07 24.97
N ILE A 76 4.09 9.33 23.92
CA ILE A 76 4.62 9.79 22.62
C ILE A 76 5.33 11.16 22.72
N SER A 77 4.99 11.97 23.72
CA SER A 77 5.64 13.25 24.00
C SER A 77 7.08 13.11 24.50
N GLN A 78 7.47 11.91 24.97
CA GLN A 78 8.73 11.70 25.68
C GLN A 78 9.73 10.82 24.93
N VAL A 79 9.44 10.43 23.69
CA VAL A 79 10.46 9.90 22.76
C VAL A 79 11.30 11.07 22.23
N LYS A 80 11.95 11.71 23.19
CA LYS A 80 13.03 12.69 23.10
C LYS A 80 14.12 12.12 22.19
N ASP A 81 14.47 12.90 21.17
CA ASP A 81 15.83 13.14 20.67
C ASP A 81 16.76 11.97 20.28
N VAL A 82 16.41 10.70 20.46
CA VAL A 82 17.33 9.57 20.23
C VAL A 82 17.13 8.88 18.88
N MET A 83 16.09 9.24 18.10
CA MET A 83 15.88 8.63 16.77
C MET A 83 16.22 9.56 15.60
N VAL A 84 17.43 10.10 15.63
CA VAL A 84 18.14 10.51 14.41
C VAL A 84 19.58 10.00 14.50
N GLN A 85 19.79 8.74 14.11
CA GLN A 85 21.09 8.35 13.59
C GLN A 85 20.90 8.05 12.12
N ASN A 86 21.41 9.00 11.34
CA ASN A 86 21.51 9.04 9.89
C ASN A 86 21.62 7.64 9.25
N ILE A 87 20.76 7.41 8.25
CA ILE A 87 20.87 6.32 7.25
C ILE A 87 22.22 6.36 6.50
N GLU A 88 23.02 7.42 6.65
CA GLU A 88 24.30 7.61 5.96
C GLU A 88 25.51 6.83 6.53
N ARG A 89 25.41 6.13 7.66
CA ARG A 89 26.57 5.37 8.20
C ARG A 89 26.66 3.90 7.78
N VAL A 90 25.80 3.40 6.90
CA VAL A 90 25.78 1.99 6.46
C VAL A 90 26.45 1.76 5.09
N LEU A 91 27.15 2.76 4.54
CA LEU A 91 27.91 2.62 3.28
C LEU A 91 29.44 2.59 3.44
N GLU A 92 30.00 2.64 4.66
CA GLU A 92 31.46 2.81 4.85
C GLU A 92 32.24 1.64 5.48
N ARG A 93 31.67 0.45 5.56
CA ARG A 93 32.51 -0.74 5.83
C ARG A 93 32.14 -1.88 4.90
N ASN A 94 32.86 -1.93 3.79
CA ASN A 94 32.96 -3.10 2.91
C ASN A 94 33.31 -4.37 3.71
N ASP A 95 32.71 -5.47 3.24
CA ASP A 95 33.02 -6.89 3.50
C ASP A 95 32.67 -7.46 4.89
N ARG A 96 31.83 -8.51 5.02
CA ARG A 96 31.60 -9.65 4.13
C ARG A 96 30.12 -10.04 4.07
N ILE A 97 29.61 -10.18 2.85
CA ILE A 97 28.38 -10.90 2.54
C ILE A 97 28.77 -12.37 2.43
N GLU A 98 28.44 -13.18 3.44
CA GLU A 98 28.35 -14.62 3.26
C GLU A 98 27.27 -15.20 4.20
N ILE A 99 26.27 -15.83 3.55
CA ILE A 99 25.43 -16.93 4.06
C ILE A 99 24.29 -16.48 5.01
N LEU A 100 22.99 -16.72 4.76
CA LEU A 100 22.33 -17.86 4.11
C LEU A 100 21.15 -17.36 3.25
N ILE A 101 21.30 -17.39 1.93
CA ILE A 101 20.21 -17.23 0.96
C ILE A 101 19.46 -18.55 0.95
N ASP A 102 18.30 -18.60 1.60
CA ASP A 102 17.24 -19.56 1.23
C ASP A 102 15.84 -19.17 1.75
N LYS A 103 15.73 -18.37 2.83
CA LYS A 103 14.43 -17.91 3.36
C LYS A 103 13.94 -16.56 2.80
N SER A 104 14.77 -15.82 2.08
CA SER A 104 14.37 -14.57 1.41
C SER A 104 13.71 -14.78 0.05
N ASN A 105 13.86 -15.95 -0.58
CA ASN A 105 13.24 -16.22 -1.88
C ASN A 105 11.71 -16.31 -1.82
N SER A 106 11.14 -16.83 -0.73
CA SER A 106 9.68 -16.89 -0.57
C SER A 106 9.05 -15.52 -0.32
N LEU A 107 9.70 -14.68 0.49
CA LEU A 107 9.29 -13.30 0.77
C LEU A 107 9.49 -12.37 -0.44
N ASN A 108 10.62 -12.51 -1.15
CA ASN A 108 10.89 -11.78 -2.39
C ASN A 108 9.88 -12.20 -3.48
N ASN A 109 9.63 -13.50 -3.66
CA ASN A 109 8.62 -13.97 -4.62
C ASN A 109 7.19 -13.54 -4.26
N ALA A 110 6.81 -13.52 -2.98
CA ALA A 110 5.50 -13.03 -2.54
C ALA A 110 5.37 -11.50 -2.72
N ALA A 111 6.42 -10.73 -2.39
CA ALA A 111 6.47 -9.29 -2.60
C ALA A 111 6.51 -8.92 -4.09
N PHE A 112 7.23 -9.67 -4.92
CA PHE A 112 7.23 -9.52 -6.39
C PHE A 112 5.90 -9.93 -6.99
N ALA A 113 5.27 -11.02 -6.53
CA ALA A 113 3.93 -11.41 -6.97
C ALA A 113 2.87 -10.37 -6.56
N PHE A 114 2.97 -9.79 -5.37
CA PHE A 114 2.10 -8.70 -4.92
C PHE A 114 2.34 -7.43 -5.73
N ARG A 115 3.59 -7.00 -5.95
CA ARG A 115 3.94 -5.86 -6.80
C ARG A 115 3.48 -6.06 -8.24
N LYS A 116 3.66 -7.26 -8.81
CA LYS A 116 3.25 -7.63 -10.17
C LYS A 116 1.72 -7.70 -10.28
N ARG A 117 1.01 -8.20 -9.28
CA ARG A 117 -0.46 -8.17 -9.22
C ARG A 117 -0.99 -6.74 -9.09
N SER A 118 -0.45 -5.92 -8.21
CA SER A 118 -0.88 -4.51 -8.02
C SER A 118 -0.65 -3.65 -9.27
N THR A 119 0.44 -3.86 -10.00
CA THR A 119 0.69 -3.17 -11.29
C THR A 119 -0.07 -3.79 -12.47
N ALA A 120 -0.28 -5.12 -12.49
CA ALA A 120 -1.11 -5.77 -13.50
C ALA A 120 -2.59 -5.40 -13.37
N LEU A 121 -3.10 -5.21 -12.15
CA LEU A 121 -4.47 -4.74 -11.90
C LEU A 121 -4.65 -3.31 -12.41
N LYS A 122 -3.72 -2.40 -12.12
CA LYS A 122 -3.75 -1.02 -12.66
C LYS A 122 -3.74 -0.99 -14.19
N ARG A 123 -2.86 -1.78 -14.83
CA ARG A 123 -2.84 -1.88 -16.31
C ARG A 123 -4.11 -2.52 -16.86
N LYS A 124 -4.62 -3.60 -16.26
CA LYS A 124 -5.85 -4.27 -16.71
C LYS A 124 -7.07 -3.35 -16.64
N TYR A 125 -7.18 -2.54 -15.59
CA TYR A 125 -8.21 -1.51 -15.49
C TYR A 125 -8.02 -0.39 -16.51
N TRP A 126 -6.80 0.11 -16.71
CA TRP A 126 -6.53 1.14 -17.73
C TRP A 126 -6.88 0.68 -19.15
N TRP A 127 -6.48 -0.53 -19.55
CA TRP A 127 -6.81 -1.09 -20.85
C TRP A 127 -8.30 -1.41 -21.02
N ARG A 128 -8.98 -1.88 -19.96
CA ARG A 128 -10.44 -2.11 -19.99
C ARG A 128 -11.20 -0.80 -20.10
N ASN A 129 -10.81 0.21 -19.31
CA ASN A 129 -11.43 1.52 -19.34
C ASN A 129 -11.22 2.20 -20.71
N GLN A 130 -10.02 2.11 -21.29
CA GLN A 130 -9.74 2.67 -22.60
C GLN A 130 -10.56 2.01 -23.72
N LYS A 131 -10.68 0.67 -23.70
CA LYS A 131 -11.51 -0.07 -24.66
C LYS A 131 -13.00 0.28 -24.52
N LEU A 132 -13.51 0.41 -23.29
CA LEU A 132 -14.90 0.82 -23.05
C LEU A 132 -15.16 2.26 -23.51
N VAL A 133 -14.28 3.20 -23.19
CA VAL A 133 -14.38 4.59 -23.63
C VAL A 133 -14.37 4.68 -25.16
N ALA A 134 -13.46 3.98 -25.83
CA ALA A 134 -13.41 3.94 -27.30
C ALA A 134 -14.69 3.38 -27.93
N LEU A 135 -15.25 2.31 -27.36
CA LEU A 135 -16.51 1.71 -27.84
C LEU A 135 -17.69 2.68 -27.65
N VAL A 136 -17.79 3.33 -26.49
CA VAL A 136 -18.83 4.33 -26.22
C VAL A 136 -18.74 5.51 -27.19
N VAL A 137 -17.54 6.06 -27.41
CA VAL A 137 -17.32 7.15 -28.36
C VAL A 137 -17.73 6.75 -29.78
N PHE A 138 -17.33 5.55 -30.22
CA PHE A 138 -17.71 5.05 -31.55
C PHE A 138 -19.24 4.92 -31.69
N ALA A 139 -19.91 4.36 -30.68
CA ALA A 139 -21.37 4.23 -30.67
C ALA A 139 -22.07 5.60 -30.76
N VAL A 140 -21.57 6.60 -30.02
CA VAL A 140 -22.09 7.98 -30.07
C VAL A 140 -21.91 8.60 -31.45
N VAL A 141 -20.73 8.45 -32.07
CA VAL A 141 -20.47 8.98 -33.43
C VAL A 141 -21.41 8.35 -34.45
N VAL A 142 -21.59 7.04 -34.42
CA VAL A 142 -22.52 6.33 -35.31
C VAL A 142 -23.96 6.80 -35.08
N PHE A 143 -24.37 6.96 -33.82
CA PHE A 143 -25.71 7.44 -33.48
C PHE A 143 -25.95 8.86 -34.02
N VAL A 144 -25.00 9.78 -33.82
CA VAL A 144 -25.09 11.15 -34.37
C VAL A 144 -25.12 11.12 -35.89
N TYR A 145 -24.29 10.29 -36.52
CA TYR A 145 -24.29 10.13 -37.98
C TYR A 145 -25.65 9.64 -38.50
N LEU A 146 -26.28 8.67 -37.82
CA LEU A 146 -27.62 8.19 -38.18
C LEU A 146 -28.71 9.27 -38.00
N LEU A 147 -28.62 10.10 -36.97
CA LEU A 147 -29.54 11.23 -36.78
C LEU A 147 -29.37 12.31 -37.86
N VAL A 148 -28.13 12.64 -38.23
CA VAL A 148 -27.86 13.59 -39.32
C VAL A 148 -28.29 13.00 -40.67
N ALA A 149 -28.06 11.70 -40.88
CA ALA A 149 -28.51 10.97 -42.05
C ALA A 149 -30.04 10.93 -42.18
N SER A 150 -30.76 10.72 -41.08
CA SER A 150 -32.22 10.71 -41.09
C SER A 150 -32.81 12.12 -41.24
N ALA A 151 -32.14 13.15 -40.70
CA ALA A 151 -32.54 14.54 -40.85
C ALA A 151 -32.20 15.15 -42.23
N CYS A 152 -31.02 14.87 -42.80
CA CYS A 152 -30.55 15.45 -44.07
C CYS A 152 -30.68 14.51 -45.30
N GLY A 153 -31.00 13.22 -45.12
CA GLY A 153 -31.05 12.23 -46.20
C GLY A 153 -29.67 11.73 -46.64
N PHE A 154 -29.46 10.41 -46.60
CA PHE A 154 -28.22 9.71 -46.99
C PHE A 154 -27.91 9.84 -48.50
N PRO A 155 -26.73 9.41 -48.97
CA PRO A 155 -25.47 10.17 -49.09
C PRO A 155 -25.49 11.21 -50.24
N THR A 156 -26.65 11.58 -50.77
CA THR A 156 -26.79 12.63 -51.77
C THR A 156 -27.14 13.94 -51.06
N LEU A 157 -26.17 14.84 -50.96
CA LEU A 157 -26.28 16.22 -50.47
C LEU A 157 -27.32 17.03 -51.27
N SER A 158 -28.60 16.69 -51.15
CA SER A 158 -29.67 17.28 -51.97
C SER A 158 -30.71 18.04 -51.15
N LYS A 159 -30.76 17.88 -49.82
CA LYS A 159 -31.77 18.53 -48.97
C LYS A 159 -31.28 19.37 -47.79
N CYS A 160 -29.98 19.60 -47.65
CA CYS A 160 -29.44 20.57 -46.67
C CYS A 160 -28.81 21.78 -47.39
N ARG A 161 -29.58 22.35 -48.35
CA ARG A 161 -29.41 23.72 -48.89
C ARG A 161 -30.78 24.38 -49.03
N SER A 162 -31.24 24.97 -47.94
CA SER A 162 -31.91 26.27 -47.89
C SER A 162 -31.99 26.74 -46.44
#